data_AF-A0A398BHK9-F1
#
_entry.id   AF-A0A398BHK9-F1
#
_cell.length_a   1.000
_cell.length_b   1.000
_cell.length_c   1.000
_cell.angle_alpha   90.00
_cell.angle_beta   90.00
_cell.angle_gamma   90.00
#
_symmetry.space_group_name_H-M   'P 1'
#
loop_
_entity.id
_entity.type
_entity.pdbx_description
1 polymer ?
#
loop_
_entity_poly.entity_id
_entity_poly.type
_entity_poly.pdbx_seq_one_letter_code
_entity_poly.pdbx_strand_id
1 'polypeptide(L)'
;MHAILEIRDLTPQERAVIEALLRAAGPVSQRELMSRMRDAPSQATMSRVMSGLINRGLLLKEGETRGARFSLTQDARRVATDPRRRTPIPYDPGRIGGYVPNQTRWLPEEAAARMRDAVEQAGGQRLDASTYSRAIAERFLIDLSWASSNLEGNTYDHLSTEMLIKYGESASGRDRLETAMILNHKAAISLMMEGLDGAFPDAGSVQRRHVLMMRDLLDPADLGSVRRGAVQISATSYRPSSDYVLLTAGLSDLLAKAGQVEDPFEASFLLLAGLSYLQAFGDGNKRMGRLLSNEPLLRAGLPPLSFIGIDKTPYILGLIEFYEVGATGLLGEAIAGSYEMTAPDYIQAVTVQRVPHGLELRERGRIAEALGRLFRDRTPDAGIPGLVDEVFGDLNEADRDKMAEILTDTADRASPASAFLYGVTEVDIRERNAANRGV
;
A
#
# COMPACT_ATOMS: atom_id res chain seq x y z
N MET A 1 22.11 -2.78 -3.74
CA MET A 1 22.19 -1.30 -3.63
C MET A 1 21.61 -0.70 -4.90
N HIS A 2 20.62 0.19 -4.77
CA HIS A 2 19.94 0.79 -5.91
C HIS A 2 20.47 2.21 -6.15
N ALA A 3 21.07 2.45 -7.32
CA ALA A 3 21.65 3.76 -7.65
C ALA A 3 20.63 4.91 -7.50
N ILE A 4 19.36 4.67 -7.79
CA ILE A 4 18.28 5.67 -7.66
C ILE A 4 18.05 6.13 -6.21
N LEU A 5 18.26 5.26 -5.22
CA LEU A 5 18.22 5.61 -3.79
C LEU A 5 19.50 6.36 -3.41
N GLU A 6 20.65 5.80 -3.76
CA GLU A 6 21.96 6.35 -3.40
C GLU A 6 22.18 7.77 -3.92
N ILE A 7 21.71 8.08 -5.14
CA ILE A 7 21.78 9.42 -5.73
C ILE A 7 20.90 10.44 -4.97
N ARG A 8 19.82 10.00 -4.34
CA ARG A 8 18.95 10.88 -3.53
C ARG A 8 19.64 11.26 -2.22
N ASP A 9 20.33 10.31 -1.61
CA ASP A 9 20.93 10.43 -0.27
C ASP A 9 22.40 10.90 -0.29
N LEU A 10 22.85 11.50 -1.40
CA LEU A 10 24.18 12.06 -1.51
C LEU A 10 24.38 13.25 -0.58
N THR A 11 25.55 13.28 0.07
CA THR A 11 26.05 14.48 0.75
C THR A 11 26.27 15.62 -0.26
N PRO A 12 26.35 16.89 0.20
CA PRO A 12 26.63 18.03 -0.70
C PRO A 12 27.92 17.86 -1.51
N GLN A 13 28.96 17.26 -0.92
CA GLN A 13 30.23 17.02 -1.60
C GLN A 13 30.13 15.92 -2.67
N GLU A 14 29.44 14.83 -2.36
CA GLU A 14 29.19 13.76 -3.33
C GLU A 14 28.32 14.24 -4.49
N ARG A 15 27.30 15.05 -4.20
CA ARG A 15 26.46 15.67 -5.22
C ARG A 15 27.29 16.54 -6.18
N ALA A 16 28.21 17.35 -5.65
CA ALA A 16 29.11 18.15 -6.47
C ALA A 16 30.03 17.30 -7.37
N VAL A 17 30.50 16.15 -6.88
CA VAL A 17 31.25 15.16 -7.68
C VAL A 17 30.40 14.60 -8.82
N ILE A 18 29.19 14.12 -8.51
CA ILE A 18 28.27 13.56 -9.51
C ILE A 18 27.93 14.61 -10.58
N GLU A 19 27.61 15.85 -10.18
CA GLU A 19 27.33 16.94 -11.12
C GLU A 19 28.51 17.28 -12.03
N ALA A 20 29.74 17.27 -11.49
CA ALA A 20 30.94 17.51 -12.28
C ALA A 20 31.20 16.38 -13.30
N LEU A 21 30.90 15.12 -12.93
CA LEU A 21 30.98 13.96 -13.83
C LEU A 21 29.84 13.91 -14.86
N LEU A 22 28.64 14.39 -14.52
CA LEU A 22 27.55 14.52 -15.48
C LEU A 22 27.91 15.48 -16.62
N ARG A 23 28.61 16.57 -16.30
CA ARG A 23 29.13 17.55 -17.28
C ARG A 23 30.34 17.05 -18.08
N ALA A 24 30.94 15.91 -17.72
CA ALA A 24 32.07 15.35 -18.44
C ALA A 24 31.61 14.49 -19.63
N ALA A 25 32.26 14.69 -20.78
CA ALA A 25 32.00 13.93 -22.02
C ALA A 25 32.57 12.49 -21.98
N GLY A 26 33.39 12.16 -20.98
CA GLY A 26 34.01 10.85 -20.81
C GLY A 26 34.70 10.70 -19.46
N PRO A 27 35.43 9.60 -19.21
CA PRO A 27 36.16 9.39 -17.96
C PRO A 27 37.19 10.50 -17.71
N VAL A 28 37.26 11.01 -16.48
CA VAL A 28 38.17 12.13 -16.11
C VAL A 28 39.08 11.75 -14.94
N SER A 29 40.25 12.39 -14.85
CA SER A 29 41.13 12.22 -13.69
C SER A 29 40.57 12.91 -12.45
N GLN A 30 40.98 12.49 -11.24
CA GLN A 30 40.62 13.18 -9.99
C GLN A 30 41.01 14.66 -10.01
N ARG A 31 42.19 15.00 -10.56
CA ARG A 31 42.65 16.38 -10.68
C ARG A 31 41.75 17.21 -11.59
N GLU A 32 41.36 16.65 -12.73
CA GLU A 32 40.44 17.29 -13.67
C GLU A 32 39.06 17.48 -13.05
N LEU A 33 38.54 16.47 -12.37
CA LEU A 33 37.27 16.57 -11.64
C LEU A 33 37.29 17.72 -10.62
N MET A 34 38.34 17.79 -9.80
CA MET A 34 38.51 18.86 -8.81
C MET A 34 38.59 20.26 -9.44
N SER A 35 39.24 20.40 -10.60
CA SER A 35 39.26 21.69 -11.33
C SER A 35 37.90 22.15 -11.86
N ARG A 36 36.92 21.24 -11.97
CA ARG A 36 35.54 21.52 -12.43
C ARG A 36 34.58 21.83 -11.28
N MET A 37 35.04 21.79 -10.03
CA MET A 37 34.25 22.06 -8.83
C MET A 37 34.50 23.49 -8.35
N ARG A 38 33.44 24.20 -7.96
CA ARG A 38 33.55 25.55 -7.39
C ARG A 38 34.29 25.53 -6.05
N ASP A 39 33.93 24.59 -5.18
CA ASP A 39 34.50 24.41 -3.84
C ASP A 39 35.10 23.01 -3.71
N ALA A 40 36.25 22.79 -4.36
CA ALA A 40 36.91 21.48 -4.36
C ALA A 40 37.50 21.16 -2.97
N PRO A 41 37.21 19.98 -2.38
CA PRO A 41 37.78 19.59 -1.10
C PRO A 41 39.28 19.22 -1.25
N SER A 42 39.96 18.95 -0.14
CA SER A 42 41.36 18.46 -0.20
C SER A 42 41.48 17.16 -1.02
N GLN A 43 42.67 16.88 -1.57
CA GLN A 43 42.93 15.63 -2.30
C GLN A 43 42.56 14.38 -1.47
N ALA A 44 42.94 14.35 -0.19
CA ALA A 44 42.63 13.23 0.70
C ALA A 44 41.12 13.05 0.92
N THR A 45 40.39 14.16 1.11
CA THR A 45 38.92 14.14 1.23
C THR A 45 38.29 13.66 -0.08
N MET A 46 38.74 14.16 -1.22
CA MET A 46 38.25 13.74 -2.53
C MET A 46 38.46 12.24 -2.75
N SER A 47 39.64 11.70 -2.43
CA SER A 47 39.89 10.26 -2.56
C SER A 47 38.95 9.42 -1.70
N ARG A 48 38.59 9.87 -0.48
CA ARG A 48 37.60 9.19 0.36
C ARG A 48 36.20 9.24 -0.25
N VAL A 49 35.76 10.41 -0.71
CA VAL A 49 34.46 10.59 -1.38
C VAL A 49 34.36 9.67 -2.61
N MET A 50 35.36 9.68 -3.48
CA MET A 50 35.41 8.84 -4.68
C MET A 50 35.37 7.36 -4.32
N SER A 51 36.13 6.93 -3.31
CA SER A 51 36.13 5.53 -2.85
C SER A 51 34.76 5.11 -2.31
N GLY A 52 34.09 5.99 -1.55
CA GLY A 52 32.73 5.74 -1.07
C GLY A 52 31.72 5.59 -2.20
N LEU A 53 31.79 6.45 -3.22
CA LEU A 53 30.91 6.37 -4.39
C LEU A 53 31.19 5.14 -5.26
N ILE A 54 32.44 4.70 -5.37
CA ILE A 54 32.81 3.44 -6.05
C ILE A 54 32.25 2.24 -5.30
N ASN A 55 32.44 2.18 -3.97
CA ASN A 55 31.94 1.07 -3.15
C ASN A 55 30.42 0.92 -3.23
N ARG A 56 29.70 2.03 -3.42
CA ARG A 56 28.24 2.05 -3.61
C ARG A 56 27.80 1.83 -5.06
N GLY A 57 28.74 1.54 -5.98
CA GLY A 57 28.44 1.24 -7.39
C GLY A 57 28.00 2.44 -8.22
N LEU A 58 28.26 3.67 -7.75
CA LEU A 58 27.90 4.89 -8.50
C LEU A 58 28.98 5.31 -9.50
N LEU A 59 30.24 4.94 -9.23
CA LEU A 59 31.38 5.29 -10.06
C LEU A 59 32.11 4.05 -10.57
N LEU A 60 32.60 4.15 -11.80
CA LEU A 60 33.60 3.26 -12.37
C LEU A 60 34.97 3.91 -12.25
N LYS A 61 35.98 3.09 -11.96
CA LYS A 61 37.39 3.47 -11.96
C LYS A 61 38.12 2.64 -13.02
N GLU A 62 38.72 3.32 -13.98
CA GLU A 62 39.55 2.74 -15.01
C GLU A 62 41.02 3.07 -14.73
N GLY A 63 41.89 2.06 -14.74
CA GLY A 63 43.35 2.21 -14.54
C GLY A 63 43.80 2.30 -13.08
N GLU A 64 45.12 2.19 -12.88
CA GLU A 64 45.74 2.18 -11.56
C GLU A 64 46.38 3.52 -11.17
N THR A 65 46.41 3.76 -9.85
CA THR A 65 47.17 4.85 -9.18
C THR A 65 47.18 6.20 -9.92
N ARG A 66 48.26 6.54 -10.62
CA ARG A 66 48.49 7.85 -11.26
C ARG A 66 47.69 8.08 -12.54
N GLY A 67 47.19 7.03 -13.19
CA GLY A 67 46.43 7.09 -14.44
C GLY A 67 44.92 6.91 -14.27
N ALA A 68 44.45 6.79 -13.03
CA ALA A 68 43.05 6.46 -12.75
C ALA A 68 42.08 7.51 -13.35
N ARG A 69 41.12 7.03 -14.13
CA ARG A 69 40.01 7.81 -14.67
C ARG A 69 38.70 7.34 -14.06
N PHE A 70 37.79 8.27 -13.87
CA PHE A 70 36.53 8.02 -13.19
C PHE A 70 35.37 8.47 -14.07
N SER A 71 34.32 7.67 -14.06
CA SER A 71 33.05 7.93 -14.76
C SER A 71 31.88 7.45 -13.90
N LEU A 72 30.68 7.95 -14.16
CA LEU A 72 29.47 7.40 -13.57
C LEU A 72 29.17 6.03 -14.18
N THR A 73 28.63 5.10 -13.41
CA THR A 73 27.94 3.92 -13.99
C THR A 73 26.77 4.38 -14.86
N GLN A 74 26.32 3.53 -15.78
CA GLN A 74 25.19 3.86 -16.66
C GLN A 74 23.93 4.20 -15.86
N ASP A 75 23.61 3.41 -14.83
CA ASP A 75 22.47 3.67 -13.95
C ASP A 75 22.64 4.94 -13.13
N ALA A 76 23.80 5.16 -12.51
CA ALA A 76 24.05 6.39 -11.76
C ALA A 76 23.92 7.63 -12.65
N ARG A 77 24.43 7.58 -13.89
CA ARG A 77 24.26 8.66 -14.87
C ARG A 77 22.80 8.87 -15.23
N ARG A 78 22.04 7.80 -15.49
CA ARG A 78 20.61 7.88 -15.80
C ARG A 78 19.87 8.56 -14.65
N VAL A 79 19.97 8.03 -13.44
CA VAL A 79 19.16 8.48 -12.30
C VAL A 79 19.60 9.83 -11.73
N ALA A 80 20.87 10.23 -11.89
CA ALA A 80 21.35 11.57 -11.53
C ALA A 80 21.02 12.66 -12.55
N THR A 81 20.69 12.30 -13.79
CA THR A 81 20.26 13.27 -14.81
C THR A 81 18.81 13.70 -14.52
N ASP A 82 18.50 15.00 -14.57
CA ASP A 82 17.11 15.49 -14.44
C ASP A 82 16.19 14.76 -15.45
N PRO A 83 15.06 14.15 -15.02
CA PRO A 83 14.16 13.42 -15.91
C PRO A 83 13.71 14.21 -17.16
N ARG A 84 13.60 15.54 -17.05
CA ARG A 84 13.22 16.43 -18.17
C ARG A 84 14.32 16.58 -19.23
N ARG A 85 15.56 16.23 -18.87
CA ARG A 85 16.75 16.31 -19.74
C ARG A 85 17.18 14.93 -20.24
N ARG A 86 16.58 13.84 -19.74
CA ARG A 86 16.83 12.48 -20.23
C ARG A 86 16.14 12.26 -21.58
N THR A 87 16.72 11.39 -22.39
CA THR A 87 16.03 10.86 -23.57
C THR A 87 14.74 10.15 -23.13
N PRO A 88 13.58 10.47 -23.74
CA PRO A 88 12.34 9.78 -23.44
C PRO A 88 12.46 8.27 -23.69
N ILE A 89 11.95 7.47 -22.78
CA ILE A 89 11.92 6.00 -22.89
C ILE A 89 10.51 5.60 -23.32
N PRO A 90 10.30 5.04 -24.52
CA PRO A 90 8.96 4.69 -25.00
C PRO A 90 8.42 3.43 -24.29
N TYR A 91 7.12 3.21 -24.42
CA TYR A 91 6.50 1.92 -24.11
C TYR A 91 7.17 0.77 -24.85
N ASP A 92 7.45 -0.31 -24.12
CA ASP A 92 8.01 -1.55 -24.61
C ASP A 92 6.89 -2.63 -24.58
N PRO A 93 6.38 -3.04 -25.75
CA PRO A 93 5.40 -4.12 -25.84
C PRO A 93 5.89 -5.44 -25.26
N GLY A 94 7.21 -5.67 -25.28
CA GLY A 94 7.83 -6.86 -24.70
C GLY A 94 7.77 -6.91 -23.18
N ARG A 95 7.55 -5.77 -22.50
CA ARG A 95 7.48 -5.72 -21.03
C ARG A 95 6.41 -6.68 -20.53
N ILE A 96 5.16 -6.46 -20.92
CA ILE A 96 4.03 -7.33 -20.59
C ILE A 96 3.96 -8.49 -21.58
N GLY A 97 4.12 -8.22 -22.87
CA GLY A 97 3.96 -9.22 -23.94
C GLY A 97 4.91 -10.41 -23.80
N GLY A 98 6.13 -10.19 -23.34
CA GLY A 98 7.15 -11.22 -23.13
C GLY A 98 7.05 -11.97 -21.80
N TYR A 99 6.17 -11.55 -20.88
CA TYR A 99 5.94 -12.30 -19.64
C TYR A 99 5.23 -13.61 -19.94
N VAL A 100 5.83 -14.74 -19.54
CA VAL A 100 5.26 -16.07 -19.66
C VAL A 100 4.86 -16.58 -18.28
N PRO A 101 3.56 -16.81 -17.99
CA PRO A 101 3.10 -17.32 -16.70
C PRO A 101 3.86 -18.56 -16.26
N ASN A 102 4.21 -18.61 -14.97
CA ASN A 102 4.91 -19.72 -14.32
C ASN A 102 6.34 -20.00 -14.86
N GLN A 103 6.88 -19.13 -15.73
CA GLN A 103 8.25 -19.23 -16.25
C GLN A 103 9.03 -17.92 -16.02
N THR A 104 8.42 -16.78 -16.34
CA THR A 104 8.97 -15.47 -16.00
C THR A 104 8.62 -15.15 -14.55
N ARG A 105 9.55 -14.51 -13.82
CA ARG A 105 9.29 -13.93 -12.51
C ARG A 105 9.64 -12.44 -12.50
N TRP A 106 8.72 -11.63 -12.03
CA TRP A 106 8.94 -10.21 -11.79
C TRP A 106 9.20 -9.94 -10.31
N LEU A 107 8.51 -10.61 -9.39
CA LEU A 107 8.80 -10.54 -7.97
C LEU A 107 10.15 -11.24 -7.71
N PRO A 108 11.16 -10.56 -7.15
CA PRO A 108 12.41 -11.20 -6.78
C PRO A 108 12.16 -12.33 -5.77
N GLU A 109 12.86 -13.45 -5.94
CA GLU A 109 12.66 -14.64 -5.09
C GLU A 109 12.86 -14.36 -3.61
N GLU A 110 13.84 -13.52 -3.26
CA GLU A 110 14.11 -13.10 -1.88
C GLU A 110 12.92 -12.33 -1.27
N ALA A 111 12.26 -11.48 -2.06
CA ALA A 111 11.07 -10.76 -1.64
C ALA A 111 9.86 -11.71 -1.50
N ALA A 112 9.68 -12.62 -2.45
CA ALA A 112 8.63 -13.63 -2.40
C ALA A 112 8.77 -14.57 -1.19
N ALA A 113 9.99 -15.02 -0.89
CA ALA A 113 10.29 -15.85 0.27
C ALA A 113 9.91 -15.15 1.57
N ARG A 114 10.32 -13.89 1.73
CA ARG A 114 9.93 -13.04 2.87
C ARG A 114 8.42 -12.92 3.06
N MET A 115 7.68 -12.72 1.97
CA MET A 115 6.21 -12.66 2.04
C MET A 115 5.59 -14.00 2.45
N ARG A 116 6.13 -15.13 1.99
CA ARG A 116 5.71 -16.47 2.42
C ARG A 116 6.01 -16.72 3.89
N ASP A 117 7.24 -16.41 4.32
CA ASP A 117 7.68 -16.57 5.70
C ASP A 117 6.79 -15.80 6.68
N ALA A 118 6.36 -14.59 6.31
CA ALA A 118 5.43 -13.79 7.13
C ALA A 118 4.09 -14.50 7.39
N VAL A 119 3.58 -15.24 6.40
CA VAL A 119 2.34 -16.02 6.53
C VAL A 119 2.58 -17.28 7.36
N GLU A 120 3.67 -17.99 7.11
CA GLU A 120 4.01 -19.22 7.83
C GLU A 120 4.24 -18.97 9.32
N GLN A 121 5.01 -17.94 9.66
CA GLN A 121 5.34 -17.58 11.05
C GLN A 121 4.10 -17.15 11.86
N ALA A 122 3.09 -16.61 11.19
CA ALA A 122 1.84 -16.19 11.82
C ALA A 122 0.82 -17.35 12.01
N GLY A 123 1.21 -18.59 11.71
CA GLY A 123 0.40 -19.79 11.96
C GLY A 123 -0.09 -20.49 10.68
N GLY A 124 0.30 -20.03 9.49
CA GLY A 124 0.13 -20.74 8.22
C GLY A 124 -1.31 -21.02 7.80
N GLN A 125 -2.30 -20.42 8.46
CA GLN A 125 -3.70 -20.63 8.13
C GLN A 125 -4.02 -19.92 6.81
N ARG A 126 -4.29 -20.71 5.77
CA ARG A 126 -4.99 -20.23 4.58
C ARG A 126 -6.41 -19.88 5.00
N LEU A 127 -6.77 -18.62 4.82
CA LEU A 127 -8.10 -18.11 5.03
C LEU A 127 -8.99 -18.80 4.00
N ASP A 128 -10.04 -19.51 4.40
CA ASP A 128 -11.04 -19.91 3.41
C ASP A 128 -11.62 -18.61 2.82
N ALA A 129 -11.67 -18.51 1.49
CA ALA A 129 -12.21 -17.33 0.80
C ALA A 129 -13.65 -17.04 1.26
N SER A 130 -14.42 -18.08 1.58
CA SER A 130 -15.76 -17.97 2.17
C SER A 130 -15.76 -17.55 3.65
N THR A 131 -14.63 -17.69 4.33
CA THR A 131 -14.41 -17.35 5.75
C THR A 131 -13.53 -16.11 5.91
N TYR A 132 -13.30 -15.34 4.83
CA TYR A 132 -12.73 -14.01 4.94
C TYR A 132 -13.72 -13.13 5.73
N SER A 133 -13.59 -13.18 7.05
CA SER A 133 -14.61 -12.70 7.96
C SER A 133 -14.89 -11.23 7.67
N ARG A 134 -16.14 -10.82 7.92
CA ARG A 134 -16.58 -9.43 7.72
C ARG A 134 -15.64 -8.41 8.39
N ALA A 135 -15.02 -8.78 9.50
CA ALA A 135 -14.05 -7.94 10.20
C ALA A 135 -12.73 -7.76 9.44
N ILE A 136 -12.21 -8.82 8.80
CA ILE A 136 -10.98 -8.76 7.98
C ILE A 136 -11.26 -7.96 6.70
N ALA A 137 -12.42 -8.19 6.09
CA ALA A 137 -12.94 -7.42 4.96
C ALA A 137 -12.99 -5.92 5.28
N GLU A 138 -13.59 -5.57 6.42
CA GLU A 138 -13.73 -4.19 6.86
C GLU A 138 -12.37 -3.55 7.17
N ARG A 139 -11.48 -4.26 7.86
CA ARG A 139 -10.11 -3.78 8.13
C ARG A 139 -9.35 -3.54 6.84
N PHE A 140 -9.35 -4.50 5.92
CA PHE A 140 -8.70 -4.38 4.62
C PHE A 140 -9.24 -3.18 3.84
N LEU A 141 -10.56 -3.01 3.83
CA LEU A 141 -11.22 -1.90 3.17
C LEU A 141 -10.73 -0.56 3.71
N ILE A 142 -10.64 -0.40 5.04
CA ILE A 142 -10.17 0.84 5.67
C ILE A 142 -8.69 1.06 5.38
N ASP A 143 -7.87 0.05 5.62
CA ASP A 143 -6.41 0.12 5.48
C ASP A 143 -6.01 0.48 4.05
N LEU A 144 -6.54 -0.23 3.05
CA LEU A 144 -6.22 0.03 1.65
C LEU A 144 -6.78 1.38 1.19
N SER A 145 -7.98 1.76 1.63
CA SER A 145 -8.57 3.06 1.26
C SER A 145 -7.71 4.23 1.76
N TRP A 146 -7.22 4.14 3.00
CA TRP A 146 -6.31 5.14 3.56
C TRP A 146 -4.94 5.10 2.86
N ALA A 147 -4.26 3.95 2.86
CA ALA A 147 -2.88 3.84 2.41
C ALA A 147 -2.72 4.19 0.93
N SER A 148 -3.64 3.69 0.09
CA SER A 148 -3.63 3.99 -1.35
C SER A 148 -3.88 5.47 -1.63
N SER A 149 -4.75 6.13 -0.87
CA SER A 149 -5.03 7.57 -1.02
C SER A 149 -3.84 8.42 -0.53
N ASN A 150 -3.24 8.06 0.61
CA ASN A 150 -2.05 8.74 1.16
C ASN A 150 -0.84 8.65 0.21
N LEU A 151 -0.68 7.53 -0.50
CA LEU A 151 0.35 7.40 -1.54
C LEU A 151 0.17 8.42 -2.68
N GLU A 152 -1.06 8.81 -3.00
CA GLU A 152 -1.37 9.88 -3.97
C GLU A 152 -1.38 11.30 -3.35
N GLY A 153 -1.09 11.42 -2.04
CA GLY A 153 -0.96 12.71 -1.36
C GLY A 153 -2.19 13.17 -0.58
N ASN A 154 -3.18 12.30 -0.41
CA ASN A 154 -4.35 12.57 0.44
C ASN A 154 -3.92 12.79 1.91
N THR A 155 -4.51 13.78 2.57
CA THR A 155 -4.16 14.26 3.91
C THR A 155 -5.02 13.68 5.04
N TYR A 156 -5.93 12.76 4.73
CA TYR A 156 -6.66 12.02 5.77
C TYR A 156 -5.70 11.15 6.58
N ASP A 157 -5.85 11.18 7.90
CA ASP A 157 -5.28 10.17 8.77
C ASP A 157 -6.16 8.91 8.77
N HIS A 158 -5.61 7.82 9.32
CA HIS A 158 -6.26 6.52 9.31
C HIS A 158 -7.58 6.52 10.09
N LEU A 159 -7.62 7.17 11.26
CA LEU A 159 -8.83 7.28 12.09
C LEU A 159 -9.94 8.08 11.38
N SER A 160 -9.60 9.21 10.76
CA SER A 160 -10.55 10.02 9.98
C SER A 160 -11.09 9.24 8.78
N THR A 161 -10.25 8.38 8.17
CA THR A 161 -10.68 7.49 7.09
C THR A 161 -11.66 6.44 7.61
N GLU A 162 -11.37 5.82 8.75
CA GLU A 162 -12.27 4.87 9.39
C GLU A 162 -13.63 5.51 9.69
N MET A 163 -13.64 6.70 10.30
CA MET A 163 -14.85 7.45 10.62
C MET A 163 -15.69 7.76 9.36
N LEU A 164 -15.04 8.24 8.30
CA LEU A 164 -15.70 8.52 7.03
C LEU A 164 -16.31 7.26 6.41
N ILE A 165 -15.56 6.15 6.41
CA ILE A 165 -16.00 4.90 5.80
C ILE A 165 -17.18 4.29 6.58
N LYS A 166 -17.13 4.28 7.91
CA LYS A 166 -18.14 3.63 8.74
C LYS A 166 -19.40 4.48 8.90
N TYR A 167 -19.25 5.78 9.15
CA TYR A 167 -20.34 6.64 9.60
C TYR A 167 -20.73 7.72 8.59
N GLY A 168 -20.01 7.85 7.48
CA GLY A 168 -20.21 8.93 6.52
C GLY A 168 -19.84 10.31 7.07
N GLU A 169 -19.19 10.35 8.24
CA GLU A 169 -18.77 11.58 8.89
C GLU A 169 -17.54 12.14 8.19
N SER A 170 -17.75 13.13 7.32
CA SER A 170 -16.65 13.90 6.75
C SER A 170 -16.12 14.84 7.81
N ALA A 171 -14.82 14.76 8.12
CA ALA A 171 -14.18 15.72 9.01
C ALA A 171 -14.37 17.15 8.48
N SER A 172 -14.76 18.06 9.37
CA SER A 172 -15.08 19.45 8.99
C SER A 172 -13.88 20.14 8.34
N GLY A 173 -14.12 20.83 7.21
CA GLY A 173 -13.08 21.57 6.48
C GLY A 173 -12.15 20.74 5.58
N ARG A 174 -12.41 19.44 5.37
CA ARG A 174 -11.64 18.60 4.45
C ARG A 174 -12.00 18.84 2.98
N ASP A 175 -11.02 18.59 2.11
CA ASP A 175 -11.19 18.73 0.67
C ASP A 175 -12.15 17.66 0.10
N ARG A 176 -13.03 18.09 -0.80
CA ARG A 176 -14.07 17.22 -1.38
C ARG A 176 -13.48 16.13 -2.27
N LEU A 177 -12.39 16.41 -2.99
CA LEU A 177 -11.70 15.44 -3.84
C LEU A 177 -10.96 14.41 -3.01
N GLU A 178 -10.34 14.84 -1.89
CA GLU A 178 -9.73 13.91 -0.93
C GLU A 178 -10.76 12.97 -0.31
N THR A 179 -11.92 13.50 0.08
CA THR A 179 -13.05 12.71 0.59
C THR A 179 -13.55 11.72 -0.47
N ALA A 180 -13.74 12.17 -1.70
CA ALA A 180 -14.18 11.33 -2.82
C ALA A 180 -13.20 10.18 -3.08
N MET A 181 -11.89 10.42 -3.03
CA MET A 181 -10.86 9.40 -3.24
C MET A 181 -11.00 8.21 -2.27
N ILE A 182 -11.27 8.49 -0.99
CA ILE A 182 -11.48 7.45 0.04
C ILE A 182 -12.77 6.68 -0.22
N LEU A 183 -13.87 7.38 -0.48
CA LEU A 183 -15.17 6.75 -0.73
C LEU A 183 -15.17 5.92 -2.02
N ASN A 184 -14.40 6.34 -3.03
CA ASN A 184 -14.19 5.60 -4.27
C ASN A 184 -13.40 4.32 -4.03
N HIS A 185 -12.35 4.38 -3.20
CA HIS A 185 -11.63 3.18 -2.77
C HIS A 185 -12.56 2.20 -2.04
N LYS A 186 -13.36 2.67 -1.07
CA LYS A 186 -14.39 1.85 -0.39
C LYS A 186 -15.30 1.15 -1.40
N ALA A 187 -15.84 1.88 -2.37
CA ALA A 187 -16.75 1.32 -3.37
C ALA A 187 -16.07 0.28 -4.28
N ALA A 188 -14.86 0.58 -4.76
CA ALA A 188 -14.12 -0.32 -5.65
C ALA A 188 -13.63 -1.59 -4.94
N ILE A 189 -13.24 -1.48 -3.66
CA ILE A 189 -12.88 -2.64 -2.83
C ILE A 189 -14.11 -3.51 -2.57
N SER A 190 -15.25 -2.90 -2.22
CA SER A 190 -16.50 -3.65 -1.99
C SER A 190 -16.90 -4.47 -3.22
N LEU A 191 -16.89 -3.85 -4.42
CA LEU A 191 -17.16 -4.55 -5.67
C LEU A 191 -16.13 -5.65 -5.99
N MET A 192 -14.87 -5.46 -5.59
CA MET A 192 -13.87 -6.51 -5.73
C MET A 192 -14.20 -7.73 -4.86
N MET A 193 -14.53 -7.48 -3.60
CA MET A 193 -14.84 -8.52 -2.63
C MET A 193 -16.06 -9.36 -3.02
N GLU A 194 -17.11 -8.71 -3.55
CA GLU A 194 -18.31 -9.39 -4.08
C GLU A 194 -18.00 -10.35 -5.24
N GLY A 195 -16.89 -10.15 -5.96
CA GLY A 195 -16.50 -10.93 -7.14
C GLY A 195 -15.49 -12.05 -6.86
N LEU A 196 -15.02 -12.23 -5.63
CA LEU A 196 -13.92 -13.16 -5.31
C LEU A 196 -14.27 -14.64 -5.55
N ASP A 197 -15.54 -15.03 -5.41
CA ASP A 197 -16.00 -16.40 -5.67
C ASP A 197 -16.20 -16.69 -7.17
N GLY A 198 -16.16 -15.66 -8.02
CA GLY A 198 -16.38 -15.75 -9.45
C GLY A 198 -15.11 -16.03 -10.27
N ALA A 199 -15.18 -15.80 -11.58
CA ALA A 199 -14.00 -15.85 -12.45
C ALA A 199 -13.02 -14.72 -12.13
N PHE A 200 -11.73 -14.94 -12.45
CA PHE A 200 -10.71 -13.90 -12.38
C PHE A 200 -11.12 -12.67 -13.24
N PRO A 201 -10.87 -11.43 -12.78
CA PRO A 201 -11.37 -10.23 -13.46
C PRO A 201 -10.81 -10.08 -14.87
N ASP A 202 -11.73 -9.92 -15.81
CA ASP A 202 -11.44 -9.54 -17.20
C ASP A 202 -11.33 -8.01 -17.36
N ALA A 203 -11.00 -7.56 -18.58
CA ALA A 203 -10.87 -6.13 -18.87
C ALA A 203 -12.16 -5.35 -18.53
N GLY A 204 -13.33 -5.90 -18.85
CA GLY A 204 -14.62 -5.26 -18.53
C GLY A 204 -14.84 -5.08 -17.03
N SER A 205 -14.44 -6.07 -16.22
CA SER A 205 -14.50 -6.00 -14.76
C SER A 205 -13.56 -4.91 -14.21
N VAL A 206 -12.35 -4.81 -14.75
CA VAL A 206 -11.39 -3.75 -14.38
C VAL A 206 -11.90 -2.37 -14.77
N GLN A 207 -12.51 -2.21 -15.94
CA GLN A 207 -13.12 -0.97 -16.38
C GLN A 207 -14.25 -0.52 -15.45
N ARG A 208 -15.13 -1.43 -15.02
CA ARG A 208 -16.19 -1.13 -14.04
C ARG A 208 -15.61 -0.67 -12.69
N ARG A 209 -14.57 -1.34 -12.20
CA ARG A 209 -13.88 -0.93 -10.97
C ARG A 209 -13.20 0.44 -11.12
N HIS A 210 -12.67 0.74 -12.30
CA HIS A 210 -12.11 2.07 -12.59
C HIS A 210 -13.19 3.17 -12.55
N VAL A 211 -14.41 2.91 -13.04
CA VAL A 211 -15.53 3.86 -12.91
C VAL A 211 -15.74 4.23 -11.44
N LEU A 212 -15.76 3.25 -10.54
CA LEU A 212 -15.91 3.50 -9.10
C LEU A 212 -14.69 4.22 -8.52
N MET A 213 -13.48 3.80 -8.88
CA MET A 213 -12.22 4.37 -8.38
C MET A 213 -12.06 5.86 -8.71
N MET A 214 -12.56 6.27 -9.88
CA MET A 214 -12.34 7.61 -10.43
C MET A 214 -13.59 8.48 -10.48
N ARG A 215 -14.71 8.02 -9.92
CA ARG A 215 -15.96 8.79 -9.84
C ARG A 215 -15.70 10.16 -9.20
N ASP A 216 -16.24 11.23 -9.77
CA ASP A 216 -16.07 12.62 -9.29
C ASP A 216 -14.62 13.16 -9.33
N LEU A 217 -13.66 12.37 -9.84
CA LEU A 217 -12.24 12.76 -9.99
C LEU A 217 -11.81 12.88 -11.46
N LEU A 218 -12.59 12.31 -12.38
CA LEU A 218 -12.39 12.40 -13.83
C LEU A 218 -13.66 12.84 -14.53
N ASP A 219 -13.51 13.29 -15.78
CA ASP A 219 -14.63 13.51 -16.68
C ASP A 219 -15.43 12.19 -16.83
N PRO A 220 -16.77 12.23 -16.71
CA PRO A 220 -17.61 11.05 -16.90
C PRO A 220 -17.34 10.27 -18.20
N ALA A 221 -16.92 10.93 -19.27
CA ALA A 221 -16.59 10.29 -20.55
C ALA A 221 -15.31 9.43 -20.50
N ASP A 222 -14.41 9.69 -19.54
CA ASP A 222 -13.15 8.97 -19.35
C ASP A 222 -13.27 7.83 -18.32
N LEU A 223 -14.37 7.75 -17.58
CA LEU A 223 -14.58 6.73 -16.55
C LEU A 223 -14.66 5.33 -17.16
N GLY A 224 -13.68 4.49 -16.82
CA GLY A 224 -13.60 3.10 -17.28
C GLY A 224 -13.18 2.95 -18.73
N SER A 225 -12.87 4.07 -19.40
CA SER A 225 -12.46 4.08 -20.79
C SER A 225 -10.96 3.85 -20.92
N VAL A 226 -10.56 2.92 -21.80
CA VAL A 226 -9.16 2.85 -22.23
C VAL A 226 -8.85 4.12 -23.02
N ARG A 227 -7.84 4.87 -22.58
CA ARG A 227 -7.58 6.20 -23.11
C ARG A 227 -7.12 6.16 -24.58
N ARG A 228 -7.39 7.27 -25.27
CA ARG A 228 -6.91 7.53 -26.65
C ARG A 228 -5.86 8.63 -26.71
N GLY A 229 -5.68 9.37 -25.62
CA GLY A 229 -4.72 10.47 -25.50
C GLY A 229 -3.41 10.03 -24.84
N ALA A 230 -2.36 10.85 -24.99
CA ALA A 230 -1.09 10.65 -24.29
C ALA A 230 -1.21 11.09 -22.82
N VAL A 231 -0.46 10.41 -21.94
CA VAL A 231 -0.29 10.79 -20.53
C VAL A 231 1.19 10.93 -20.22
N GLN A 232 1.52 11.75 -19.22
CA GLN A 232 2.86 11.88 -18.70
C GLN A 232 2.90 11.47 -17.23
N ILE A 233 3.95 10.74 -16.86
CA ILE A 233 4.22 10.40 -15.47
C ILE A 233 5.32 11.33 -14.97
N SER A 234 5.03 12.06 -13.90
CA SER A 234 6.01 12.94 -13.25
C SER A 234 7.23 12.17 -12.78
N ALA A 235 8.38 12.84 -12.77
CA ALA A 235 9.67 12.33 -12.27
C ALA A 235 10.27 11.13 -13.03
N THR A 236 9.78 10.79 -14.23
CA THR A 236 10.38 9.75 -15.09
C THR A 236 10.50 10.19 -16.55
N SER A 237 11.48 9.64 -17.27
CA SER A 237 11.59 9.77 -18.73
C SER A 237 10.71 8.79 -19.49
N TYR A 238 10.05 7.85 -18.81
CA TYR A 238 9.12 6.91 -19.42
C TYR A 238 7.92 7.61 -20.06
N ARG A 239 7.51 7.15 -21.24
CA ARG A 239 6.38 7.63 -22.03
C ARG A 239 5.48 6.45 -22.37
N PRO A 240 4.34 6.29 -21.68
CA PRO A 240 3.36 5.25 -21.99
C PRO A 240 2.85 5.36 -23.42
N SER A 241 2.44 4.23 -24.00
CA SER A 241 1.82 4.20 -25.33
C SER A 241 0.54 5.03 -25.34
N SER A 242 0.25 5.74 -26.43
CA SER A 242 -1.06 6.37 -26.67
C SER A 242 -1.92 5.58 -27.66
N ASP A 243 -1.43 4.44 -28.14
CA ASP A 243 -2.15 3.58 -29.08
C ASP A 243 -3.25 2.81 -28.33
N TYR A 244 -4.50 3.15 -28.64
CA TYR A 244 -5.69 2.56 -28.05
C TYR A 244 -5.74 1.03 -28.21
N VAL A 245 -5.41 0.50 -29.40
CA VAL A 245 -5.48 -0.94 -29.68
C VAL A 245 -4.45 -1.68 -28.85
N LEU A 246 -3.23 -1.15 -28.77
CA LEU A 246 -2.17 -1.70 -27.94
C LEU A 246 -2.54 -1.67 -26.45
N LEU A 247 -3.12 -0.58 -25.96
CA LEU A 247 -3.53 -0.48 -24.54
C LEU A 247 -4.65 -1.45 -24.20
N THR A 248 -5.67 -1.58 -25.06
CA THR A 248 -6.78 -2.52 -24.86
C THR A 248 -6.30 -3.98 -24.89
N ALA A 249 -5.45 -4.33 -25.87
CA ALA A 249 -4.87 -5.66 -25.97
C ALA A 249 -3.95 -5.95 -24.78
N GLY A 250 -3.09 -5.00 -24.41
CA GLY A 250 -2.17 -5.13 -23.28
C GLY A 250 -2.87 -5.28 -21.93
N LEU A 251 -4.00 -4.61 -21.72
CA LEU A 251 -4.81 -4.78 -20.50
C LEU A 251 -5.38 -6.19 -20.43
N SER A 252 -5.94 -6.68 -21.53
CA SER A 252 -6.52 -8.02 -21.59
C SER A 252 -5.44 -9.11 -21.42
N ASP A 253 -4.30 -8.94 -22.07
CA ASP A 253 -3.14 -9.84 -21.97
C ASP A 253 -2.58 -9.90 -20.54
N LEU A 254 -2.41 -8.74 -19.89
CA LEU A 254 -1.93 -8.67 -18.52
C LEU A 254 -2.86 -9.43 -17.55
N LEU A 255 -4.18 -9.22 -17.65
CA LEU A 255 -5.16 -9.87 -16.78
C LEU A 255 -5.24 -11.37 -17.02
N ALA A 256 -5.22 -11.79 -18.29
CA ALA A 256 -5.21 -13.20 -18.66
C ALA A 256 -3.95 -13.92 -18.16
N LYS A 257 -2.78 -13.26 -18.23
CA LYS A 257 -1.52 -13.79 -17.69
C LYS A 257 -1.56 -13.90 -16.18
N ALA A 258 -1.99 -12.84 -15.49
CA ALA A 258 -2.10 -12.86 -14.03
C ALA A 258 -3.03 -13.96 -13.51
N GLY A 259 -4.15 -14.23 -14.19
CA GLY A 259 -5.06 -15.32 -13.84
C GLY A 259 -4.50 -16.74 -14.08
N GLN A 260 -3.37 -16.88 -14.80
CA GLN A 260 -2.68 -18.16 -15.04
C GLN A 260 -1.47 -18.37 -14.14
N VAL A 261 -1.03 -17.35 -13.39
CA VAL A 261 0.12 -17.46 -12.49
C VAL A 261 -0.30 -18.22 -11.23
N GLU A 262 0.45 -19.27 -10.90
CA GLU A 262 0.15 -20.15 -9.76
C GLU A 262 0.59 -19.54 -8.42
N ASP A 263 1.71 -18.81 -8.38
CA ASP A 263 2.18 -18.12 -7.18
C ASP A 263 1.38 -16.81 -6.98
N PRO A 264 0.53 -16.71 -5.93
CA PRO A 264 -0.29 -15.51 -5.71
C PRO A 264 0.53 -14.24 -5.48
N PHE A 265 1.74 -14.35 -4.92
CA PHE A 265 2.61 -13.20 -4.68
C PHE A 265 3.19 -12.65 -5.99
N GLU A 266 3.60 -13.54 -6.89
CA GLU A 266 4.03 -13.18 -8.24
C GLU A 266 2.86 -12.57 -9.03
N ALA A 267 1.67 -13.18 -8.99
CA ALA A 267 0.48 -12.66 -9.65
C ALA A 267 0.10 -11.26 -9.13
N SER A 268 0.18 -11.06 -7.82
CA SER A 268 -0.04 -9.77 -7.14
C SER A 268 0.94 -8.71 -7.65
N PHE A 269 2.23 -9.03 -7.70
CA PHE A 269 3.27 -8.13 -8.17
C PHE A 269 3.12 -7.80 -9.67
N LEU A 270 2.80 -8.80 -10.50
CA LEU A 270 2.51 -8.65 -11.93
C LEU A 270 1.39 -7.64 -12.17
N LEU A 271 0.28 -7.72 -11.44
CA LEU A 271 -0.82 -6.77 -11.55
C LEU A 271 -0.43 -5.38 -11.08
N LEU A 272 0.24 -5.28 -9.92
CA LEU A 272 0.68 -4.00 -9.37
C LEU A 272 1.58 -3.24 -10.34
N ALA A 273 2.66 -3.89 -10.79
CA ALA A 273 3.65 -3.29 -11.67
C ALA A 273 3.11 -3.12 -13.10
N GLY A 274 2.42 -4.13 -13.61
CA GLY A 274 1.90 -4.16 -14.98
C GLY A 274 0.84 -3.10 -15.25
N LEU A 275 -0.16 -2.94 -14.38
CA LEU A 275 -1.19 -1.90 -14.53
C LEU A 275 -0.60 -0.50 -14.42
N SER A 276 0.33 -0.33 -13.47
CA SER A 276 1.02 0.94 -13.25
C SER A 276 1.94 1.30 -14.43
N TYR A 277 2.50 0.32 -15.13
CA TYR A 277 3.31 0.52 -16.33
C TYR A 277 2.48 0.78 -17.59
N LEU A 278 1.44 -0.03 -17.81
CA LEU A 278 0.60 0.03 -19.01
C LEU A 278 -0.09 1.39 -19.15
N GLN A 279 -0.54 1.95 -18.01
CA GLN A 279 -1.29 3.22 -17.96
C GLN A 279 -2.48 3.22 -18.93
N ALA A 280 -3.32 2.19 -18.88
CA ALA A 280 -4.44 2.01 -19.83
C ALA A 280 -5.51 3.10 -19.71
N PHE A 281 -5.64 3.74 -18.56
CA PHE A 281 -6.63 4.78 -18.29
C PHE A 281 -6.01 6.18 -18.27
N GLY A 282 -6.86 7.22 -18.36
CA GLY A 282 -6.43 8.63 -18.29
C GLY A 282 -5.79 9.03 -16.97
N ASP A 283 -6.26 8.46 -15.86
CA ASP A 283 -5.68 8.56 -14.51
C ASP A 283 -6.07 7.32 -13.69
N GLY A 284 -5.68 7.21 -12.43
CA GLY A 284 -6.09 6.13 -11.52
C GLY A 284 -5.32 4.82 -11.69
N ASN A 285 -4.42 4.72 -12.66
CA ASN A 285 -3.71 3.47 -12.99
C ASN A 285 -2.96 2.86 -11.79
N LYS A 286 -2.30 3.67 -10.96
CA LYS A 286 -1.57 3.19 -9.77
C LYS A 286 -2.54 2.71 -8.67
N ARG A 287 -3.66 3.43 -8.47
CA ARG A 287 -4.73 3.03 -7.53
C ARG A 287 -5.38 1.72 -7.96
N MET A 288 -5.61 1.55 -9.26
CA MET A 288 -6.08 0.29 -9.84
C MET A 288 -5.06 -0.83 -9.67
N GLY A 289 -3.76 -0.56 -9.85
CA GLY A 289 -2.70 -1.52 -9.57
C GLY A 289 -2.70 -2.02 -8.12
N ARG A 290 -2.81 -1.09 -7.15
CA ARG A 290 -2.89 -1.43 -5.72
C ARG A 290 -4.17 -2.19 -5.34
N LEU A 291 -5.30 -1.86 -5.98
CA LEU A 291 -6.55 -2.60 -5.80
C LEU A 291 -6.41 -4.03 -6.34
N LEU A 292 -6.03 -4.18 -7.61
CA LEU A 292 -6.05 -5.47 -8.29
C LEU A 292 -4.93 -6.40 -7.88
N SER A 293 -3.81 -5.90 -7.35
CA SER A 293 -2.77 -6.74 -6.75
C SER A 293 -3.27 -7.57 -5.56
N ASN A 294 -4.42 -7.21 -4.97
CA ASN A 294 -5.04 -7.99 -3.90
C ASN A 294 -5.90 -9.15 -4.42
N GLU A 295 -6.32 -9.16 -5.69
CA GLU A 295 -7.18 -10.20 -6.25
C GLU A 295 -6.58 -11.61 -6.12
N PRO A 296 -5.31 -11.87 -6.48
CA PRO A 296 -4.72 -13.20 -6.35
C PRO A 296 -4.53 -13.63 -4.89
N LEU A 297 -4.14 -12.68 -4.02
CA LEU A 297 -3.90 -12.95 -2.60
C LEU A 297 -5.20 -13.36 -1.89
N LEU A 298 -6.26 -12.57 -2.07
CA LEU A 298 -7.56 -12.81 -1.45
C LEU A 298 -8.17 -14.13 -1.91
N ARG A 299 -8.10 -14.44 -3.22
CA ARG A 299 -8.58 -15.72 -3.77
C ARG A 299 -7.80 -16.93 -3.26
N ALA A 300 -6.51 -16.75 -2.96
CA ALA A 300 -5.67 -17.78 -2.38
C ALA A 300 -5.83 -17.92 -0.86
N GLY A 301 -6.68 -17.10 -0.23
CA GLY A 301 -6.85 -17.11 1.21
C GLY A 301 -5.66 -16.51 1.96
N LEU A 302 -4.92 -15.61 1.33
CA LEU A 302 -3.75 -14.96 1.93
C LEU A 302 -4.14 -13.59 2.49
N PRO A 303 -3.39 -13.09 3.50
CA PRO A 303 -3.51 -11.71 3.92
C PRO A 303 -3.39 -10.76 2.72
N PRO A 304 -4.17 -9.67 2.71
CA PRO A 304 -4.11 -8.69 1.64
C PRO A 304 -2.84 -7.84 1.75
N LEU A 305 -2.40 -7.30 0.62
CA LEU A 305 -1.43 -6.22 0.57
C LEU A 305 -2.16 -4.89 0.79
N SER A 306 -2.18 -4.43 2.04
CA SER A 306 -2.89 -3.22 2.45
C SER A 306 -2.13 -1.91 2.19
N PHE A 307 -0.81 -1.99 1.92
CA PHE A 307 0.11 -0.85 1.78
C PHE A 307 0.30 -0.02 3.06
N ILE A 308 -0.21 -0.47 4.21
CA ILE A 308 0.10 0.15 5.51
C ILE A 308 1.61 0.04 5.77
N GLY A 309 2.20 1.12 6.28
CA GLY A 309 3.61 1.17 6.64
C GLY A 309 4.59 1.14 5.46
N ILE A 310 4.11 1.17 4.22
CA ILE A 310 5.00 1.20 3.05
C ILE A 310 5.81 2.50 3.02
N ASP A 311 7.12 2.38 2.85
CA ASP A 311 7.94 3.56 2.59
C ASP A 311 7.67 4.08 1.17
N LYS A 312 7.11 5.29 1.11
CA LYS A 312 6.71 5.98 -0.12
C LYS A 312 7.89 6.20 -1.07
N THR A 313 9.11 6.41 -0.54
CA THR A 313 10.29 6.68 -1.37
C THR A 313 10.71 5.47 -2.21
N PRO A 314 11.11 4.32 -1.63
CA PRO A 314 11.48 3.13 -2.39
C PRO A 314 10.32 2.61 -3.24
N TYR A 315 9.05 2.73 -2.80
CA TYR A 315 7.91 2.37 -3.64
C TYR A 315 7.84 3.20 -4.94
N ILE A 316 7.88 4.53 -4.85
CA ILE A 316 7.82 5.40 -6.04
C ILE A 316 9.05 5.21 -6.93
N LEU A 317 10.24 5.13 -6.34
CA LEU A 317 11.47 4.95 -7.10
C LEU A 317 11.53 3.56 -7.75
N GLY A 318 11.01 2.52 -7.08
CA GLY A 318 10.87 1.18 -7.64
C GLY A 318 9.94 1.13 -8.85
N LEU A 319 8.83 1.88 -8.82
CA LEU A 319 7.97 2.05 -10.01
C LEU A 319 8.73 2.73 -11.16
N ILE A 320 9.50 3.80 -10.87
CA ILE A 320 10.30 4.50 -11.90
C ILE A 320 11.35 3.56 -12.52
N GLU A 321 12.05 2.78 -11.70
CA GLU A 321 13.01 1.78 -12.18
C GLU A 321 12.34 0.71 -13.04
N PHE A 322 11.16 0.24 -12.63
CA PHE A 322 10.39 -0.70 -13.44
C PHE A 322 9.99 -0.09 -14.79
N TYR A 323 9.54 1.17 -14.80
CA TYR A 323 9.10 1.86 -16.02
C TYR A 323 10.24 2.12 -17.01
N GLU A 324 11.40 2.56 -16.50
CA GLU A 324 12.51 2.99 -17.34
C GLU A 324 13.36 1.81 -17.82
N VAL A 325 13.59 0.82 -16.96
CA VAL A 325 14.54 -0.27 -17.24
C VAL A 325 14.00 -1.67 -16.94
N GLY A 326 12.82 -1.79 -16.30
CA GLY A 326 12.23 -3.10 -15.94
C GLY A 326 12.83 -3.71 -14.70
N ALA A 327 13.62 -2.96 -13.93
CA ALA A 327 14.16 -3.46 -12.68
C ALA A 327 13.03 -3.56 -11.64
N THR A 328 12.85 -4.76 -11.09
CA THR A 328 11.78 -5.07 -10.14
C THR A 328 12.23 -5.08 -8.68
N GLY A 329 13.54 -5.14 -8.44
CA GLY A 329 14.16 -5.30 -7.11
C GLY A 329 13.62 -4.33 -6.07
N LEU A 330 13.77 -3.03 -6.30
CA LEU A 330 13.42 -2.00 -5.33
C LEU A 330 11.90 -1.96 -5.02
N LEU A 331 11.07 -2.20 -6.04
CA LEU A 331 9.63 -2.29 -5.84
C LEU A 331 9.28 -3.56 -5.04
N GLY A 332 9.90 -4.69 -5.38
CA GLY A 332 9.71 -5.96 -4.66
C GLY A 332 10.09 -5.85 -3.18
N GLU A 333 11.22 -5.22 -2.87
CA GLU A 333 11.66 -4.95 -1.49
C GLU A 333 10.65 -4.10 -0.71
N ALA A 334 10.14 -3.02 -1.32
CA ALA A 334 9.15 -2.14 -0.68
C ALA A 334 7.83 -2.87 -0.40
N ILE A 335 7.38 -3.72 -1.33
CA ILE A 335 6.14 -4.50 -1.17
C ILE A 335 6.31 -5.59 -0.11
N ALA A 336 7.40 -6.36 -0.16
CA ALA A 336 7.65 -7.40 0.83
C ALA A 336 7.73 -6.81 2.25
N GLY A 337 8.44 -5.69 2.43
CA GLY A 337 8.55 -5.02 3.73
C GLY A 337 7.21 -4.56 4.32
N SER A 338 6.32 -4.00 3.49
CA SER A 338 4.97 -3.63 3.94
C SER A 338 4.10 -4.85 4.23
N TYR A 339 4.25 -5.93 3.45
CA TYR A 339 3.50 -7.15 3.63
C TYR A 339 3.88 -7.87 4.93
N GLU A 340 5.18 -8.03 5.21
CA GLU A 340 5.66 -8.65 6.45
C GLU A 340 5.18 -7.92 7.71
N MET A 341 5.08 -6.59 7.64
CA MET A 341 4.60 -5.78 8.75
C MET A 341 3.12 -6.01 9.04
N THR A 342 2.32 -6.33 8.01
CA THR A 342 0.85 -6.27 8.10
C THR A 342 0.19 -7.66 8.07
N ALA A 343 0.78 -8.62 7.36
CA ALA A 343 0.22 -9.97 7.21
C ALA A 343 -0.04 -10.68 8.54
N PRO A 344 0.85 -10.64 9.55
CA PRO A 344 0.60 -11.29 10.84
C PRO A 344 -0.64 -10.76 11.56
N ASP A 345 -0.90 -9.46 11.49
CA ASP A 345 -2.05 -8.83 12.12
C ASP A 345 -3.37 -9.30 11.48
N TYR A 346 -3.39 -9.45 10.15
CA TYR A 346 -4.55 -9.99 9.44
C TYR A 346 -4.80 -11.45 9.83
N ILE A 347 -3.75 -12.26 9.99
CA ILE A 347 -3.88 -13.66 10.41
C ILE A 347 -4.40 -13.75 11.85
N GLN A 348 -3.86 -12.94 12.77
CA GLN A 348 -4.35 -12.89 14.15
C GLN A 348 -5.82 -12.47 14.25
N ALA A 349 -6.24 -11.48 13.45
CA ALA A 349 -7.63 -11.03 13.41
C ALA A 349 -8.61 -12.16 13.03
N VAL A 350 -8.18 -13.11 12.21
CA VAL A 350 -8.96 -14.29 11.82
C VAL A 350 -9.09 -15.25 13.00
N THR A 351 -7.96 -15.56 13.65
CA THR A 351 -7.86 -16.53 14.75
C THR A 351 -8.71 -16.12 15.96
N VAL A 352 -8.82 -14.82 16.22
CA VAL A 352 -9.50 -14.29 17.43
C VAL A 352 -10.98 -13.96 17.17
N GLN A 353 -11.45 -13.96 15.91
CA GLN A 353 -12.78 -13.46 15.50
C GLN A 353 -13.15 -12.08 16.07
N ARG A 354 -12.18 -11.28 16.52
CA ARG A 354 -12.42 -9.96 17.10
C ARG A 354 -11.33 -9.00 16.62
N VAL A 355 -11.74 -8.04 15.81
CA VAL A 355 -10.99 -6.82 15.55
C VAL A 355 -11.63 -5.73 16.41
N PRO A 356 -10.91 -5.11 17.36
CA PRO A 356 -11.46 -3.98 18.11
C PRO A 356 -11.91 -2.89 17.13
N HIS A 357 -13.16 -2.45 17.24
CA HIS A 357 -13.67 -1.38 16.38
C HIS A 357 -12.99 -0.05 16.76
N GLY A 358 -12.67 0.85 15.82
CA GLY A 358 -12.13 2.18 16.16
C GLY A 358 -13.03 2.97 17.12
N LEU A 359 -14.35 2.72 17.03
CA LEU A 359 -15.34 3.21 17.99
C LEU A 359 -15.10 2.67 19.42
N GLU A 360 -14.78 1.39 19.56
CA GLU A 360 -14.46 0.76 20.86
C GLU A 360 -13.21 1.40 21.49
N LEU A 361 -12.23 1.75 20.66
CA LEU A 361 -11.01 2.42 21.11
C LEU A 361 -11.26 3.89 21.50
N ARG A 362 -12.06 4.62 20.71
CA ARG A 362 -12.43 6.03 20.95
C ARG A 362 -13.28 6.17 22.21
N GLU A 363 -14.28 5.32 22.35
CA GLU A 363 -15.26 5.38 23.42
C GLU A 363 -14.86 4.54 24.65
N ARG A 364 -13.64 3.99 24.71
CA ARG A 364 -13.18 3.05 25.76
C ARG A 364 -13.52 3.49 27.19
N GLY A 365 -13.45 4.80 27.46
CA GLY A 365 -13.78 5.37 28.78
C GLY A 365 -15.27 5.31 29.08
N ARG A 366 -16.10 5.73 28.12
CA ARG A 366 -17.57 5.68 28.22
C ARG A 366 -18.10 4.25 28.20
N ILE A 367 -17.45 3.35 27.47
CA ILE A 367 -17.73 1.90 27.49
C ILE A 367 -17.44 1.33 28.88
N ALA A 368 -16.28 1.63 29.46
CA ALA A 368 -15.95 1.16 30.81
C ALA A 368 -16.94 1.70 31.86
N GLU A 369 -17.36 2.97 31.73
CA GLU A 369 -18.37 3.59 32.59
C GLU A 369 -19.74 2.93 32.43
N ALA A 370 -20.20 2.72 31.19
CA ALA A 370 -21.46 2.05 30.87
C ALA A 370 -21.48 0.62 31.41
N LEU A 371 -20.42 -0.16 31.17
CA LEU A 371 -20.26 -1.50 31.75
C LEU A 371 -20.27 -1.45 33.28
N GLY A 372 -19.62 -0.46 33.87
CA GLY A 372 -19.63 -0.26 35.33
C GLY A 372 -21.03 -0.02 35.88
N ARG A 373 -21.84 0.81 35.22
CA ARG A 373 -23.26 1.01 35.57
C ARG A 373 -24.06 -0.28 35.39
N LEU A 374 -23.92 -0.91 34.24
CA LEU A 374 -24.60 -2.16 33.89
C LEU A 374 -24.34 -3.27 34.91
N PHE A 375 -23.11 -3.43 35.41
CA PHE A 375 -22.78 -4.41 36.45
C PHE A 375 -23.30 -4.01 37.84
N ARG A 376 -23.09 -2.75 38.28
CA ARG A 376 -23.56 -2.29 39.61
C ARG A 376 -25.08 -2.33 39.74
N ASP A 377 -25.76 -1.90 38.69
CA ASP A 377 -27.23 -1.80 38.66
C ASP A 377 -27.87 -3.14 38.30
N ARG A 378 -27.05 -4.18 38.03
CA ARG A 378 -27.46 -5.53 37.61
C ARG A 378 -28.45 -5.47 36.43
N THR A 379 -28.18 -4.58 35.48
CA THR A 379 -29.07 -4.35 34.33
C THR A 379 -29.05 -5.59 33.42
N PRO A 380 -30.21 -6.20 33.11
CA PRO A 380 -30.27 -7.37 32.25
C PRO A 380 -29.90 -7.02 30.81
N ASP A 381 -29.58 -8.02 29.98
CA ASP A 381 -29.13 -7.76 28.59
C ASP A 381 -30.21 -7.03 27.77
N ALA A 382 -31.49 -7.29 28.05
CA ALA A 382 -32.61 -6.57 27.45
C ALA A 382 -32.64 -5.06 27.77
N GLY A 383 -31.92 -4.63 28.82
CA GLY A 383 -31.78 -3.22 29.19
C GLY A 383 -30.57 -2.51 28.54
N ILE A 384 -29.70 -3.24 27.85
CA ILE A 384 -28.51 -2.67 27.19
C ILE A 384 -28.90 -1.60 26.15
N PRO A 385 -29.90 -1.80 25.27
CA PRO A 385 -30.28 -0.75 24.31
C PRO A 385 -30.67 0.57 24.98
N GLY A 386 -31.42 0.51 26.08
CA GLY A 386 -31.80 1.72 26.83
C GLY A 386 -30.60 2.42 27.48
N LEU A 387 -29.64 1.66 27.99
CA LEU A 387 -28.38 2.21 28.51
C LEU A 387 -27.54 2.85 27.40
N VAL A 388 -27.57 2.27 26.19
CA VAL A 388 -26.87 2.84 25.04
C VAL A 388 -27.50 4.16 24.61
N ASP A 389 -28.82 4.23 24.52
CA ASP A 389 -29.51 5.49 24.19
C ASP A 389 -29.24 6.59 25.22
N GLU A 390 -29.09 6.23 26.49
CA GLU A 390 -28.76 7.18 27.56
C GLU A 390 -27.30 7.64 27.51
N VAL A 391 -26.35 6.70 27.45
CA VAL A 391 -24.91 6.99 27.57
C VAL A 391 -24.32 7.47 26.27
N PHE A 392 -24.84 7.01 25.13
CA PHE A 392 -24.33 7.22 23.77
C PHE A 392 -25.36 7.87 22.84
N GLY A 393 -26.32 8.62 23.39
CA GLY A 393 -27.37 9.30 22.62
C GLY A 393 -26.86 10.37 21.63
N ASP A 394 -25.62 10.81 21.79
CA ASP A 394 -24.88 11.67 20.85
C ASP A 394 -24.39 10.94 19.59
N LEU A 395 -24.28 9.60 19.64
CA LEU A 395 -23.88 8.80 18.49
C LEU A 395 -25.04 8.63 17.49
N ASN A 396 -24.72 8.35 16.23
CA ASN A 396 -25.73 8.02 15.23
C ASN A 396 -26.37 6.63 15.50
N GLU A 397 -27.48 6.31 14.83
CA GLU A 397 -28.24 5.07 15.07
C GLU A 397 -27.40 3.81 14.83
N ALA A 398 -26.62 3.75 13.76
CA ALA A 398 -25.75 2.61 13.45
C ALA A 398 -24.66 2.40 14.51
N ASP A 399 -24.11 3.49 15.06
CA ASP A 399 -23.14 3.46 16.16
C ASP A 399 -23.77 2.98 17.46
N ARG A 400 -25.00 3.39 17.76
CA ARG A 400 -25.73 2.93 18.95
C ARG A 400 -26.02 1.43 18.86
N ASP A 401 -26.52 0.97 17.71
CA ASP A 401 -26.72 -0.48 17.48
C ASP A 401 -25.42 -1.25 17.69
N LYS A 402 -24.30 -0.73 17.17
CA LYS A 402 -23.00 -1.37 17.35
C LYS A 402 -22.51 -1.32 18.79
N MET A 403 -22.79 -0.24 19.50
CA MET A 403 -22.40 -0.10 20.91
C MET A 403 -23.21 -1.05 21.80
N ALA A 404 -24.47 -1.32 21.46
CA ALA A 404 -25.24 -2.37 22.10
C ALA A 404 -24.60 -3.75 21.90
N GLU A 405 -24.14 -4.08 20.70
CA GLU A 405 -23.40 -5.32 20.44
C GLU A 405 -22.10 -5.39 21.26
N ILE A 406 -21.31 -4.31 21.29
CA ILE A 406 -20.03 -4.25 22.02
C ILE A 406 -20.24 -4.42 23.53
N LEU A 407 -21.22 -3.71 24.11
CA LEU A 407 -21.54 -3.84 25.53
C LEU A 407 -22.05 -5.24 25.85
N THR A 408 -22.87 -5.83 24.99
CA THR A 408 -23.40 -7.20 25.17
C THR A 408 -22.26 -8.23 25.16
N ASP A 409 -21.45 -8.27 24.09
CA ASP A 409 -20.35 -9.24 23.97
C ASP A 409 -19.30 -9.07 25.08
N THR A 410 -19.00 -7.82 25.45
CA THR A 410 -18.05 -7.54 26.53
C THR A 410 -18.62 -7.96 27.89
N ALA A 411 -19.90 -7.73 28.13
CA ALA A 411 -20.55 -8.10 29.39
C ALA A 411 -20.67 -9.62 29.55
N ASP A 412 -20.97 -10.34 28.46
CA ASP A 412 -21.05 -11.81 28.45
C ASP A 412 -19.70 -12.49 28.75
N ARG A 413 -18.61 -11.88 28.26
CA ARG A 413 -17.24 -12.37 28.47
C ARG A 413 -16.60 -11.86 29.76
N ALA A 414 -17.22 -10.91 30.46
CA ALA A 414 -16.67 -10.35 31.68
C ALA A 414 -16.56 -11.41 32.77
N SER A 415 -15.37 -11.48 33.37
CA SER A 415 -15.05 -12.38 34.47
C SER A 415 -14.89 -11.59 35.78
N PRO A 416 -14.97 -12.24 36.96
CA PRO A 416 -14.65 -11.57 38.23
C PRO A 416 -13.29 -10.85 38.19
N ALA A 417 -12.30 -11.44 37.52
CA ALA A 417 -10.97 -10.84 37.38
C ALA A 417 -10.97 -9.52 36.58
N SER A 418 -11.96 -9.28 35.72
CA SER A 418 -12.10 -8.02 34.96
C SER A 418 -12.82 -6.90 35.72
N ALA A 419 -13.31 -7.14 36.95
CA ALA A 419 -14.11 -6.16 37.71
C ALA A 419 -13.40 -4.80 37.89
N PHE A 420 -12.08 -4.81 38.06
CA PHE A 420 -11.29 -3.59 38.21
C PHE A 420 -11.32 -2.68 36.97
N LEU A 421 -11.53 -3.24 35.76
CA LEU A 421 -11.60 -2.47 34.51
C LEU A 421 -12.85 -1.58 34.45
N TYR A 422 -13.92 -1.97 35.14
CA TYR A 422 -15.22 -1.28 35.12
C TYR A 422 -15.51 -0.51 36.41
N GLY A 423 -14.56 -0.52 37.36
CA GLY A 423 -14.75 0.10 38.68
C GLY A 423 -15.89 -0.55 39.48
N VAL A 424 -16.01 -1.87 39.40
CA VAL A 424 -17.03 -2.68 40.09
C VAL A 424 -16.38 -3.79 40.91
N THR A 425 -17.17 -4.48 41.72
CA THR A 425 -16.71 -5.63 42.51
C THR A 425 -16.86 -6.94 41.73
N GLU A 426 -16.13 -7.98 42.15
CA GLU A 426 -16.34 -9.34 41.63
C GLU A 426 -17.77 -9.84 41.80
N VAL A 427 -18.44 -9.38 42.86
CA VAL A 427 -19.80 -9.77 43.23
C VAL A 427 -20.80 -9.21 42.21
N ASP A 428 -20.63 -7.94 41.82
CA ASP A 428 -21.49 -7.27 40.82
C ASP A 428 -21.53 -8.04 39.49
N ILE A 429 -20.36 -8.50 39.01
CA ILE A 429 -20.27 -9.30 37.78
C ILE A 429 -20.94 -10.68 37.96
N ARG A 430 -20.66 -11.38 39.07
CA ARG A 430 -21.22 -12.72 39.31
C ARG A 430 -22.74 -12.71 39.40
N GLU A 431 -23.30 -11.78 40.16
CA GLU A 431 -24.72 -11.72 40.42
C GLU A 431 -25.52 -11.30 39.17
N ARG A 432 -25.02 -10.33 38.40
CA ARG A 432 -25.64 -9.99 37.12
C ARG A 432 -25.62 -11.17 36.15
N ASN A 433 -24.45 -11.81 36.01
CA ASN A 433 -24.30 -12.92 35.06
C ASN A 433 -25.12 -14.15 35.47
N ALA A 434 -25.34 -14.38 36.78
CA ALA A 434 -26.26 -15.40 37.27
C ALA A 434 -27.72 -15.05 36.92
N ALA A 435 -28.13 -13.80 37.17
CA ALA A 435 -29.48 -13.32 36.86
C ALA A 435 -29.82 -13.41 35.36
N ASN A 436 -28.88 -13.10 34.46
CA ASN A 436 -29.09 -13.23 33.01
C ASN A 436 -29.13 -14.69 32.52
N ARG A 437 -28.46 -15.61 33.21
CA ARG A 437 -28.48 -17.05 32.87
C ARG A 437 -29.69 -17.79 33.43
N GLY A 438 -30.53 -17.13 34.22
CA GLY A 438 -31.70 -17.73 34.86
C GLY A 438 -31.36 -18.79 35.89
N VAL A 439 -30.21 -18.67 36.57
CA VAL A 439 -29.74 -19.60 37.63
C VAL A 439 -29.90 -18.99 39.00
#